data_AF-A0A674K3F0-F1
#
_entry.id   AF-A0A674K3F0-F1
#
_cell.length_a   1.000
_cell.length_b   1.000
_cell.length_c   1.000
_cell.angle_alpha   90.00
_cell.angle_beta   90.00
_cell.angle_gamma   90.00
#
_symmetry.space_group_name_H-M   'P 1'
#
loop_
_entity.id
_entity.type
_entity.pdbx_description
1 polymer ?
#
loop_
_entity_poly.entity_id
_entity_poly.type
_entity_poly.pdbx_seq_one_letter_code
_entity_poly.pdbx_strand_id
1 'polypeptide(L)'
;MAPELLKNEEYDWSVDYFTLGVTLYEMIEAKGPFRCRGEKVENKEVTRRILHDPVKYSEKFSAACRAACEGLMAKDPAGRLGFRDNQCAQLKAQPLFQMVNWGRLEAGLVEPPFVPDPKTVYAKDIGEVGAFSTVKGVVLDEQDKAFYEDFSSGNIPIPWQEEMVETGVFGELNVWGAKGTVPRDLDPNAPANSVSSKSGTLRGGGRGAYAPSGRGLEPRRPGLSPGP
;
A
#
# COMPACT_ATOMS: atom_id res chain seq x y z
N MET A 1 -9.54 14.34 6.62
CA MET A 1 -9.11 15.64 6.06
C MET A 1 -8.85 16.58 7.22
N ALA A 2 -7.69 17.24 7.20
CA ALA A 2 -7.34 18.26 8.19
C ALA A 2 -8.07 19.59 7.91
N PRO A 3 -8.21 20.48 8.91
CA PRO A 3 -8.89 21.77 8.76
C PRO A 3 -8.37 22.67 7.63
N GLU A 4 -7.07 22.84 7.52
CA GLU A 4 -6.41 23.68 6.50
C GLU A 4 -6.70 23.19 5.08
N LEU A 5 -6.71 21.86 4.87
CA LEU A 5 -7.09 21.25 3.60
C LEU A 5 -8.57 21.50 3.27
N LEU A 6 -9.45 21.43 4.27
CA LEU A 6 -10.89 21.74 4.09
C LEU A 6 -11.16 23.22 3.79
N LYS A 7 -10.26 24.11 4.21
CA LYS A 7 -10.34 25.55 3.94
C LYS A 7 -9.63 25.96 2.64
N ASN A 8 -9.01 25.02 1.93
CA ASN A 8 -8.12 25.29 0.79
C ASN A 8 -6.97 26.26 1.14
N GLU A 9 -6.43 26.15 2.33
CA GLU A 9 -5.21 26.86 2.74
C GLU A 9 -3.97 26.12 2.21
N GLU A 10 -2.83 26.79 2.13
CA GLU A 10 -1.55 26.10 1.88
C GLU A 10 -1.24 25.16 3.04
N TYR A 11 -0.74 23.96 2.72
CA TYR A 11 -0.44 22.94 3.71
C TYR A 11 0.83 22.18 3.35
N ASP A 12 1.37 21.52 4.35
CA ASP A 12 2.54 20.64 4.27
C ASP A 12 2.19 19.26 4.86
N TRP A 13 3.17 18.55 5.39
CA TRP A 13 3.04 17.28 6.12
C TRP A 13 2.13 17.34 7.37
N SER A 14 1.74 18.53 7.86
CA SER A 14 0.85 18.67 9.01
C SER A 14 -0.50 17.96 8.85
N VAL A 15 -0.99 17.80 7.61
CA VAL A 15 -2.26 17.09 7.31
C VAL A 15 -2.18 15.59 7.64
N ASP A 16 -1.00 14.99 7.52
CA ASP A 16 -0.77 13.57 7.80
C ASP A 16 -0.83 13.31 9.30
N TYR A 17 -0.30 14.23 10.11
CA TYR A 17 -0.35 14.13 11.57
C TYR A 17 -1.77 14.30 12.12
N PHE A 18 -2.60 15.14 11.49
CA PHE A 18 -4.02 15.18 11.81
C PHE A 18 -4.69 13.83 11.53
N THR A 19 -4.37 13.22 10.39
CA THR A 19 -4.89 11.89 10.02
C THR A 19 -4.41 10.83 10.99
N LEU A 20 -3.15 10.85 11.42
CA LEU A 20 -2.62 9.97 12.47
C LEU A 20 -3.40 10.10 13.78
N GLY A 21 -3.75 11.33 14.19
CA GLY A 21 -4.60 11.57 15.36
C GLY A 21 -6.00 10.95 15.23
N VAL A 22 -6.61 11.07 14.04
CA VAL A 22 -7.90 10.43 13.73
C VAL A 22 -7.79 8.91 13.74
N THR A 23 -6.73 8.34 13.16
CA THR A 23 -6.47 6.89 13.15
C THR A 23 -6.26 6.35 14.57
N LEU A 24 -5.45 7.03 15.39
CA LEU A 24 -5.23 6.65 16.78
C LEU A 24 -6.54 6.68 17.58
N TYR A 25 -7.35 7.72 17.40
CA TYR A 25 -8.67 7.82 18.01
C TYR A 25 -9.56 6.63 17.61
N GLU A 26 -9.62 6.31 16.32
CA GLU A 26 -10.47 5.23 15.80
C GLU A 26 -10.02 3.84 16.26
N MET A 27 -8.72 3.59 16.41
CA MET A 27 -8.21 2.34 16.98
C MET A 27 -8.65 2.13 18.44
N ILE A 28 -8.74 3.21 19.23
CA ILE A 28 -9.15 3.14 20.65
C ILE A 28 -10.67 3.08 20.78
N GLU A 29 -11.38 3.94 20.05
CA GLU A 29 -12.81 4.17 20.23
C GLU A 29 -13.67 3.25 19.35
N ALA A 30 -13.11 2.70 18.26
CA ALA A 30 -13.78 1.92 17.21
C ALA A 30 -14.88 2.69 16.44
N LYS A 31 -14.78 4.03 16.44
CA LYS A 31 -15.56 4.97 15.62
C LYS A 31 -14.73 6.22 15.38
N GLY A 32 -15.05 6.97 14.33
CA GLY A 32 -14.38 8.24 14.03
C GLY A 32 -14.69 9.34 15.07
N PRO A 33 -13.80 10.34 15.22
CA PRO A 33 -13.98 11.45 16.16
C PRO A 33 -15.08 12.45 15.73
N PHE A 34 -15.39 12.52 14.44
CA PHE A 34 -16.36 13.48 13.88
C PHE A 34 -17.61 12.81 13.29
N ARG A 35 -17.68 11.47 13.31
CA ARG A 35 -18.80 10.69 12.77
C ARG A 35 -19.04 9.43 13.61
N CYS A 36 -20.28 9.20 14.00
CA CYS A 36 -20.68 7.97 14.67
C CYS A 36 -20.80 6.81 13.67
N ARG A 37 -20.61 5.58 14.16
CA ARG A 37 -20.77 4.38 13.34
C ARG A 37 -22.22 4.26 12.84
N GLY A 38 -22.39 4.13 11.53
CA GLY A 38 -23.71 4.05 10.88
C GLY A 38 -24.41 5.40 10.68
N GLU A 39 -23.79 6.52 11.07
CA GLU A 39 -24.39 7.85 10.96
C GLU A 39 -24.37 8.34 9.51
N LYS A 40 -25.54 8.52 8.90
CA LYS A 40 -25.70 9.16 7.59
C LYS A 40 -25.80 10.67 7.79
N VAL A 41 -24.72 11.37 7.47
CA VAL A 41 -24.61 12.83 7.57
C VAL A 41 -24.05 13.38 6.28
N GLU A 42 -24.51 14.56 5.88
CA GLU A 42 -23.98 15.28 4.73
C GLU A 42 -22.52 15.69 4.94
N ASN A 43 -21.75 15.75 3.84
CA ASN A 43 -20.35 16.14 3.88
C ASN A 43 -20.15 17.52 4.50
N LYS A 44 -21.07 18.47 4.28
CA LYS A 44 -20.99 19.83 4.84
C LYS A 44 -21.01 19.84 6.37
N GLU A 45 -21.82 18.98 6.99
CA GLU A 45 -21.88 18.88 8.45
C GLU A 45 -20.62 18.20 9.00
N VAL A 46 -20.09 17.16 8.33
CA VAL A 46 -18.81 16.54 8.74
C VAL A 46 -17.67 17.57 8.65
N THR A 47 -17.63 18.38 7.58
CA THR A 47 -16.68 19.49 7.44
C THR A 47 -16.83 20.49 8.60
N ARG A 48 -18.05 20.92 8.93
CA ARG A 48 -18.31 21.83 10.06
C ARG A 48 -17.78 21.25 11.38
N ARG A 49 -18.04 19.97 11.65
CA ARG A 49 -17.55 19.28 12.85
C ARG A 49 -16.02 19.23 12.91
N ILE A 50 -15.36 18.93 11.78
CA ILE A 50 -13.89 18.91 11.72
C ILE A 50 -13.32 20.31 12.01
N LEU A 51 -13.94 21.37 11.48
CA LEU A 51 -13.46 22.74 11.63
C LEU A 51 -13.71 23.34 13.02
N HIS A 52 -14.85 23.01 13.64
CA HIS A 52 -15.35 23.78 14.79
C HIS A 52 -15.60 22.95 16.05
N ASP A 53 -15.90 21.66 15.93
CA ASP A 53 -16.26 20.87 17.10
C ASP A 53 -15.02 20.33 17.81
N PRO A 54 -14.97 20.40 19.15
CA PRO A 54 -13.96 19.71 19.92
C PRO A 54 -14.16 18.20 19.82
N VAL A 55 -13.06 17.45 19.79
CA VAL A 55 -13.10 15.99 19.85
C VAL A 55 -13.55 15.56 21.24
N LYS A 56 -14.50 14.63 21.31
CA LYS A 56 -14.99 14.06 22.57
C LYS A 56 -14.26 12.75 22.83
N TYR A 57 -13.82 12.52 24.07
CA TYR A 57 -13.10 11.32 24.47
C TYR A 57 -13.91 10.54 25.50
N SER A 58 -13.99 9.22 25.33
CA SER A 58 -14.61 8.32 26.31
C SER A 58 -13.62 7.91 27.40
N GLU A 59 -14.09 7.13 28.37
CA GLU A 59 -13.27 6.52 29.43
C GLU A 59 -12.22 5.51 28.90
N LYS A 60 -12.30 5.09 27.62
CA LYS A 60 -11.29 4.23 27.00
C LYS A 60 -9.93 4.92 26.81
N PHE A 61 -9.91 6.26 26.85
CA PHE A 61 -8.69 7.02 26.67
C PHE A 61 -7.99 7.24 28.01
N SER A 62 -6.76 6.74 28.11
CA SER A 62 -5.85 7.20 29.17
C SER A 62 -5.52 8.69 28.99
N ALA A 63 -5.03 9.34 30.04
CA ALA A 63 -4.59 10.74 29.97
C ALA A 63 -3.49 10.95 28.90
N ALA A 64 -2.58 9.98 28.76
CA ALA A 64 -1.53 10.01 27.75
C ALA A 64 -2.09 9.87 26.32
N CYS A 65 -3.03 8.94 26.10
CA CYS A 65 -3.70 8.78 24.79
C CYS A 65 -4.45 10.05 24.39
N ARG A 66 -5.19 10.65 25.35
CA ARG A 66 -5.94 11.87 25.13
C ARG A 66 -5.02 13.03 24.76
N ALA A 67 -3.95 13.25 25.51
CA ALA A 67 -2.99 14.33 25.23
C ALA A 67 -2.35 14.20 23.84
N ALA A 68 -1.97 12.98 23.44
CA ALA A 68 -1.43 12.72 22.10
C ALA A 68 -2.47 13.01 21.01
N CYS A 69 -3.72 12.54 21.17
CA CYS A 69 -4.81 12.82 20.22
C CYS A 69 -5.14 14.32 20.13
N GLU A 70 -5.20 15.04 21.25
CA GLU A 70 -5.47 16.49 21.27
C GLU A 70 -4.37 17.26 20.54
N GLY A 71 -3.10 16.91 20.76
CA GLY A 71 -1.98 17.54 20.06
C GLY A 71 -1.92 17.21 18.56
N LEU A 72 -2.22 15.95 18.17
CA LEU A 72 -2.27 15.54 16.76
C LEU A 72 -3.46 16.14 16.02
N MET A 73 -4.63 16.26 16.67
CA MET A 73 -5.85 16.80 16.07
C MET A 73 -6.08 18.29 16.35
N ALA A 74 -5.02 19.02 16.74
CA ALA A 74 -5.06 20.47 16.88
C ALA A 74 -5.52 21.12 15.57
N LYS A 75 -6.49 22.04 15.64
CA LYS A 75 -7.09 22.65 14.44
C LYS A 75 -6.11 23.58 13.73
N ASP A 76 -5.33 24.32 14.50
CA ASP A 76 -4.24 25.13 14.00
C ASP A 76 -3.02 24.23 13.69
N PRO A 77 -2.57 24.15 12.43
CA PRO A 77 -1.39 23.37 12.07
C PRO A 77 -0.12 23.86 12.79
N ALA A 78 0.00 25.16 13.08
CA ALA A 78 1.18 25.72 13.76
C ALA A 78 1.32 25.22 15.20
N GLY A 79 0.23 24.82 15.85
CA GLY A 79 0.20 24.21 17.19
C GLY A 79 0.12 22.68 17.19
N ARG A 80 0.05 22.04 16.01
CA ARG A 80 -0.13 20.58 15.90
C ARG A 80 1.15 19.81 16.20
N LEU A 81 1.02 18.68 16.89
CA LEU A 81 2.12 17.72 17.05
C LEU A 81 2.47 17.10 15.69
N GLY A 82 3.76 16.98 15.39
CA GLY A 82 4.21 16.37 14.15
C GLY A 82 5.67 16.63 13.84
N PHE A 83 5.95 16.82 12.55
CA PHE A 83 7.29 17.09 12.04
C PHE A 83 7.71 18.54 12.28
N ARG A 84 8.82 18.75 12.98
CA ARG A 84 9.44 20.06 13.21
C ARG A 84 10.96 19.90 13.19
N ASP A 85 11.68 20.90 12.68
CA ASP A 85 13.15 20.91 12.66
C ASP A 85 13.76 19.64 12.03
N ASN A 86 13.15 19.15 10.95
CA ASN A 86 13.50 17.92 10.26
C ASN A 86 13.42 16.63 11.11
N GLN A 87 12.57 16.61 12.13
CA GLN A 87 12.40 15.45 13.03
C GLN A 87 11.00 15.34 13.64
N CYS A 88 10.67 14.17 14.19
CA CYS A 88 9.43 13.92 14.92
C CYS A 88 9.64 13.86 16.45
N ALA A 89 10.65 14.57 16.97
CA ALA A 89 11.10 14.42 18.35
C ALA A 89 9.99 14.70 19.39
N GLN A 90 9.21 15.78 19.20
CA GLN A 90 8.12 16.12 20.12
C GLN A 90 7.00 15.07 20.13
N LEU A 91 6.73 14.44 18.99
CA LEU A 91 5.77 13.35 18.87
C LEU A 91 6.30 12.09 19.56
N LYS A 92 7.55 11.71 19.26
CA LYS A 92 8.21 10.53 19.85
C LYS A 92 8.38 10.65 21.37
N ALA A 93 8.45 11.86 21.90
CA ALA A 93 8.58 12.16 23.34
C ALA A 93 7.24 12.21 24.10
N GLN A 94 6.09 12.02 23.43
CA GLN A 94 4.80 12.00 24.13
C GLN A 94 4.74 10.88 25.17
N PRO A 95 4.09 11.09 26.33
CA PRO A 95 3.96 10.06 27.38
C PRO A 95 3.35 8.75 26.88
N LEU A 96 2.54 8.80 25.82
CA LEU A 96 1.96 7.63 25.15
C LEU A 96 3.05 6.62 24.70
N PHE A 97 4.21 7.12 24.27
CA PHE A 97 5.30 6.31 23.72
C PHE A 97 6.45 6.10 24.71
N GLN A 98 6.27 6.39 26.00
CA GLN A 98 7.35 6.33 27.00
C GLN A 98 8.02 4.94 27.12
N MET A 99 7.30 3.87 26.77
CA MET A 99 7.82 2.50 26.82
C MET A 99 8.40 2.03 25.48
N VAL A 100 8.34 2.86 24.42
CA VAL A 100 8.80 2.51 23.08
C VAL A 100 10.29 2.81 22.95
N ASN A 101 11.09 1.78 22.68
CA ASN A 101 12.46 1.97 22.21
C ASN A 101 12.45 2.17 20.69
N TRP A 102 12.56 3.43 20.26
CA TRP A 102 12.47 3.80 18.84
C TRP A 102 13.53 3.15 17.96
N GLY A 103 14.78 3.04 18.43
CA GLY A 103 15.85 2.40 17.65
C GLY A 103 15.60 0.91 17.42
N ARG A 104 15.07 0.21 18.43
CA ARG A 104 14.67 -1.20 18.28
C ARG A 104 13.44 -1.34 17.38
N LEU A 105 12.48 -0.43 17.49
CA LEU A 105 11.27 -0.45 16.65
C LEU A 105 11.63 -0.25 15.17
N GLU A 106 12.46 0.74 14.86
CA GLU A 106 12.93 1.04 13.49
C GLU A 106 13.77 -0.10 12.90
N ALA A 107 14.50 -0.84 13.73
CA ALA A 107 15.25 -2.02 13.33
C ALA A 107 14.40 -3.32 13.25
N GLY A 108 13.09 -3.25 13.52
CA GLY A 108 12.20 -4.43 13.50
C GLY A 108 12.44 -5.43 14.64
N LEU A 109 13.04 -4.99 15.75
CA LEU A 109 13.44 -5.83 16.91
C LEU A 109 12.44 -5.82 18.07
N VAL A 110 11.28 -5.19 17.89
CA VAL A 110 10.18 -5.16 18.85
C VAL A 110 9.12 -6.13 18.34
N GLU A 111 8.77 -7.12 19.16
CA GLU A 111 7.70 -8.06 18.81
C GLU A 111 6.35 -7.33 18.77
N PRO A 112 5.54 -7.52 17.71
CA PRO A 112 4.22 -6.93 17.64
C PRO A 112 3.30 -7.55 18.69
N PRO A 113 2.40 -6.77 19.32
CA PRO A 113 1.49 -7.28 20.35
C PRO A 113 0.41 -8.23 19.80
N PHE A 114 0.24 -8.28 18.49
CA PHE A 114 -0.66 -9.19 17.80
C PHE A 114 0.05 -9.79 16.58
N VAL A 115 0.01 -11.11 16.48
CA VAL A 115 0.53 -11.87 15.34
C VAL A 115 -0.67 -12.51 14.64
N PRO A 116 -0.96 -12.17 13.36
CA PRO A 116 -2.07 -12.76 12.61
C PRO A 116 -1.91 -14.29 12.43
N ASP A 117 -3.02 -15.02 12.42
CA ASP A 117 -3.01 -16.46 12.12
C ASP A 117 -2.79 -16.66 10.61
N PRO A 118 -1.73 -17.38 10.18
CA PRO A 118 -1.44 -17.62 8.76
C PRO A 118 -2.53 -18.41 8.03
N LYS A 119 -3.47 -19.05 8.75
CA LYS A 119 -4.59 -19.79 8.16
C LYS A 119 -5.84 -18.94 7.96
N THR A 120 -5.85 -17.70 8.45
CA THR A 120 -7.01 -16.82 8.43
C THR A 120 -6.86 -15.74 7.35
N VAL A 121 -7.91 -15.52 6.56
CA VAL A 121 -7.99 -14.41 5.60
C VAL A 121 -8.66 -13.20 6.27
N TYR A 122 -7.89 -12.14 6.51
CA TYR A 122 -8.37 -10.91 7.15
C TYR A 122 -9.00 -9.93 6.14
N ALA A 123 -10.05 -10.38 5.45
CA ALA A 123 -10.80 -9.58 4.47
C ALA A 123 -12.30 -9.89 4.54
N LYS A 124 -13.12 -9.09 3.85
CA LYS A 124 -14.54 -9.42 3.63
C LYS A 124 -14.67 -10.65 2.74
N ASP A 125 -15.78 -11.35 2.88
CA ASP A 125 -16.11 -12.46 1.97
C ASP A 125 -16.27 -11.95 0.54
N ILE A 126 -15.83 -12.76 -0.43
CA ILE A 126 -15.86 -12.38 -1.85
C ILE A 126 -17.29 -12.13 -2.35
N GLY A 127 -18.29 -12.81 -1.77
CA GLY A 127 -19.71 -12.62 -2.08
C GLY A 127 -20.28 -11.30 -1.54
N GLU A 128 -19.62 -10.67 -0.57
CA GLU A 128 -20.01 -9.35 -0.04
C GLU A 128 -19.35 -8.19 -0.80
N VAL A 129 -18.37 -8.49 -1.68
CA VAL A 129 -17.74 -7.48 -2.52
C VAL A 129 -18.68 -7.16 -3.69
N GLY A 130 -19.22 -5.95 -3.70
CA GLY A 130 -20.13 -5.49 -4.75
C GLY A 130 -19.48 -5.55 -6.14
N ALA A 131 -20.20 -6.11 -7.12
CA ALA A 131 -19.77 -6.09 -8.51
C ALA A 131 -20.05 -4.71 -9.14
N PHE A 132 -19.04 -4.13 -9.78
CA PHE A 132 -19.22 -2.96 -10.63
C PHE A 132 -19.68 -3.40 -12.03
N SER A 133 -20.60 -2.64 -12.62
CA SER A 133 -21.02 -2.87 -14.01
C SER A 133 -19.87 -2.58 -14.97
N THR A 134 -19.67 -3.43 -15.98
CA THR A 134 -18.71 -3.16 -17.04
C THR A 134 -19.09 -1.87 -17.79
N VAL A 135 -18.15 -0.94 -17.85
CA VAL A 135 -18.29 0.28 -18.66
C VAL A 135 -18.14 -0.11 -20.13
N LYS A 136 -19.14 0.20 -20.96
CA LYS A 136 -19.12 -0.05 -22.41
C LYS A 136 -18.81 1.23 -23.15
N GLY A 137 -18.19 1.11 -24.33
CA GLY A 137 -17.96 2.24 -25.24
C GLY A 137 -16.69 3.05 -24.96
N VAL A 138 -15.82 2.57 -24.06
CA VAL A 138 -14.47 3.14 -23.90
C VAL A 138 -13.60 2.64 -25.07
N VAL A 139 -13.04 3.57 -25.82
CA VAL A 139 -12.09 3.29 -26.91
C VAL A 139 -10.75 3.86 -26.47
N LEU A 140 -9.74 3.00 -26.37
CA LEU A 140 -8.40 3.41 -25.98
C LEU A 140 -7.71 4.08 -27.17
N ASP A 141 -7.14 5.26 -26.93
CA ASP A 141 -6.41 6.01 -27.93
C ASP A 141 -4.88 5.89 -27.73
N GLU A 142 -4.13 6.73 -28.43
CA GLU A 142 -2.67 6.72 -28.34
C GLU A 142 -2.14 7.36 -27.06
N GLN A 143 -2.87 8.31 -26.47
CA GLN A 143 -2.49 8.92 -25.19
C GLN A 143 -2.62 7.90 -24.06
N ASP A 144 -3.66 7.08 -24.08
CA ASP A 144 -3.84 5.97 -23.14
C ASP A 144 -2.67 4.97 -23.23
N LYS A 145 -2.28 4.59 -24.45
CA LYS A 145 -1.16 3.66 -24.67
C LYS A 145 0.15 4.24 -24.18
N ALA A 146 0.45 5.49 -24.52
CA ALA A 146 1.67 6.16 -24.07
C ALA A 146 1.74 6.20 -22.53
N PHE A 147 0.62 6.47 -21.88
CA PHE A 147 0.53 6.40 -20.41
C PHE A 147 0.79 4.98 -19.89
N TYR A 148 0.24 3.94 -20.51
CA TYR A 148 0.48 2.56 -20.08
C TYR A 148 1.94 2.12 -20.29
N GLU A 149 2.58 2.58 -21.36
CA GLU A 149 4.00 2.33 -21.61
C GLU A 149 4.88 3.00 -20.56
N ASP A 150 4.60 4.26 -20.23
CA ASP A 150 5.31 5.00 -19.17
C ASP A 150 5.09 4.37 -17.78
N PHE A 151 3.85 3.96 -17.49
CA PHE A 151 3.50 3.29 -16.23
C PHE A 151 4.22 1.95 -16.06
N SER A 152 4.41 1.20 -17.15
CA SER A 152 4.97 -0.16 -17.14
C SER A 152 6.50 -0.18 -17.07
N SER A 153 7.06 0.51 -16.08
CA SER A 153 8.52 0.69 -15.87
C SER A 153 9.30 -0.61 -15.57
N GLY A 154 8.62 -1.73 -15.33
CA GLY A 154 9.24 -3.03 -15.11
C GLY A 154 9.70 -3.23 -13.66
N ASN A 155 10.90 -3.80 -13.48
CA ASN A 155 11.40 -4.17 -12.16
C ASN A 155 12.02 -2.97 -11.44
N ILE A 156 11.63 -2.76 -10.17
CA ILE A 156 12.24 -1.76 -9.31
C ILE A 156 13.54 -2.34 -8.72
N PRO A 157 14.70 -1.67 -8.86
CA PRO A 157 15.99 -2.29 -8.57
C PRO A 157 16.18 -2.84 -7.16
N ILE A 158 15.81 -2.06 -6.12
CA ILE A 158 16.06 -2.46 -4.72
C ILE A 158 15.21 -3.68 -4.32
N PRO A 159 13.86 -3.66 -4.44
CA PRO A 159 13.05 -4.82 -4.07
C PRO A 159 13.36 -6.08 -4.90
N TRP A 160 13.72 -5.90 -6.18
CA TRP A 160 14.08 -7.03 -7.03
C TRP A 160 15.39 -7.69 -6.58
N GLN A 161 16.40 -6.90 -6.19
CA GLN A 161 17.65 -7.46 -5.65
C GLN A 161 17.45 -8.12 -4.29
N GLU A 162 16.62 -7.53 -3.41
CA GLU A 162 16.21 -8.14 -2.14
C GLU A 162 15.56 -9.50 -2.40
N GLU A 163 14.61 -9.59 -3.33
CA GLU A 163 13.99 -10.86 -3.73
C GLU A 163 15.03 -11.88 -4.22
N MET A 164 15.98 -11.48 -5.08
CA MET A 164 17.03 -12.37 -5.57
C MET A 164 17.91 -12.92 -4.43
N VAL A 165 18.17 -12.12 -3.40
CA VAL A 165 18.94 -12.54 -2.23
C VAL A 165 18.11 -13.42 -1.31
N GLU A 166 16.90 -13.00 -0.95
CA GLU A 166 16.01 -13.69 0.00
C GLU A 166 15.55 -15.06 -0.49
N THR A 167 15.29 -15.18 -1.80
CA THR A 167 14.93 -16.46 -2.43
C THR A 167 16.13 -17.39 -2.66
N GLY A 168 17.36 -16.91 -2.37
CA GLY A 168 18.60 -17.67 -2.57
C GLY A 168 19.12 -17.68 -4.01
N VAL A 169 18.36 -17.17 -4.98
CA VAL A 169 18.70 -17.15 -6.41
C VAL A 169 20.05 -16.49 -6.66
N PHE A 170 20.36 -15.38 -5.99
CA PHE A 170 21.66 -14.72 -6.10
C PHE A 170 22.79 -15.65 -5.66
N GLY A 171 22.65 -16.36 -4.53
CA GLY A 171 23.67 -17.29 -4.06
C GLY A 171 23.90 -18.47 -5.00
N GLU A 172 22.83 -18.99 -5.62
CA GLU A 172 22.92 -20.09 -6.58
C GLU A 172 23.51 -19.67 -7.93
N LEU A 173 23.19 -18.47 -8.41
CA LEU A 173 23.60 -17.99 -9.73
C LEU A 173 24.96 -17.30 -9.70
N ASN A 174 25.24 -16.48 -8.69
CA ASN A 174 26.46 -15.68 -8.56
C ASN A 174 27.65 -16.50 -8.02
N VAL A 175 28.20 -17.39 -8.87
CA VAL A 175 29.32 -18.27 -8.51
C VAL A 175 30.56 -17.96 -9.33
N TRP A 176 31.73 -18.21 -8.74
CA TRP A 176 33.03 -18.17 -9.43
C TRP A 176 33.52 -19.58 -9.78
N GLY A 177 34.45 -19.66 -10.72
CA GLY A 177 35.12 -20.90 -11.06
C GLY A 177 36.02 -21.42 -9.93
N ALA A 178 36.44 -22.68 -10.04
CA ALA A 178 37.29 -23.33 -9.04
C ALA A 178 38.53 -22.48 -8.74
N LYS A 179 38.88 -22.33 -7.46
CA LYS A 179 40.00 -21.47 -6.99
C LYS A 179 39.85 -19.98 -7.35
N GLY A 180 38.63 -19.49 -7.55
CA GLY A 180 38.36 -18.08 -7.87
C GLY A 180 38.66 -17.73 -9.32
N THR A 181 38.71 -18.72 -10.22
CA THR A 181 38.87 -18.44 -11.65
C THR A 181 37.65 -17.71 -12.20
N VAL A 182 37.89 -16.90 -13.24
CA VAL A 182 36.84 -16.12 -13.91
C VAL A 182 35.84 -17.10 -14.54
N PRO A 183 34.54 -17.00 -14.17
CA PRO A 183 33.51 -17.82 -14.79
C PRO A 183 33.33 -17.41 -16.26
N ARG A 184 32.86 -18.36 -17.07
CA ARG A 184 32.93 -18.28 -18.53
C ARG A 184 32.18 -17.09 -19.13
N ASP A 185 31.06 -16.71 -18.55
CA ASP A 185 30.24 -15.55 -18.92
C ASP A 185 30.95 -14.20 -18.68
N LEU A 186 32.01 -14.21 -17.87
CA LEU A 186 32.89 -13.06 -17.63
C LEU A 186 34.24 -13.16 -18.36
N ASP A 187 34.53 -14.25 -19.09
CA ASP A 187 35.76 -14.41 -19.88
C ASP A 187 35.63 -13.70 -21.25
N PRO A 188 36.38 -12.62 -21.51
CA PRO A 188 36.30 -11.87 -22.77
C PRO A 188 36.72 -12.68 -24.00
N ASN A 189 37.44 -13.79 -23.82
CA ASN A 189 37.92 -14.65 -24.91
C ASN A 189 37.02 -15.87 -25.15
N ALA A 190 35.95 -16.03 -24.37
CA ALA A 190 35.04 -17.16 -24.52
C ALA A 190 34.14 -17.00 -25.77
N PRO A 191 33.93 -18.07 -26.57
CA PRO A 191 33.07 -17.99 -27.75
C PRO A 191 31.60 -17.83 -27.33
N ALA A 192 30.90 -16.87 -27.97
CA ALA A 192 29.53 -16.44 -27.65
C ALA A 192 28.45 -17.54 -27.80
N ASN A 193 28.74 -18.64 -28.51
CA ASN A 193 27.73 -19.59 -29.00
C ASN A 193 27.77 -20.99 -28.36
N SER A 194 28.20 -21.15 -27.11
CA SER A 194 27.83 -22.38 -26.40
C SER A 194 27.32 -22.06 -25.01
N VAL A 195 26.02 -22.26 -24.85
CA VAL A 195 25.22 -22.10 -23.64
C VAL A 195 25.97 -22.59 -22.40
N SER A 196 26.41 -21.66 -21.55
CA SER A 196 26.70 -21.99 -20.16
C SER A 196 25.36 -22.06 -19.46
N SER A 197 24.91 -23.26 -19.09
CA SER A 197 23.68 -23.48 -18.35
C SER A 197 23.72 -22.80 -16.99
N LYS A 198 23.24 -21.56 -16.95
CA LYS A 198 22.53 -20.99 -15.80
C LYS A 198 21.30 -20.20 -16.26
N SER A 199 20.60 -20.72 -17.29
CA SER A 199 19.21 -20.36 -17.52
C SER A 199 18.36 -21.05 -16.45
N GLY A 200 18.45 -20.55 -15.22
CA GLY A 200 17.38 -20.72 -14.24
C GLY A 200 16.18 -20.00 -14.81
N THR A 201 15.36 -20.74 -15.55
CA THR A 201 14.09 -20.24 -16.05
C THR A 201 13.23 -19.99 -14.82
N LEU A 202 13.19 -18.76 -14.32
CA LEU A 202 12.05 -18.30 -13.54
C LEU A 202 10.87 -18.26 -14.52
N ARG A 203 10.18 -19.39 -14.68
CA ARG A 203 8.77 -19.41 -15.04
C ARG A 203 8.02 -18.80 -13.86
N GLY A 204 8.07 -17.48 -13.78
CA GLY A 204 7.36 -16.63 -12.84
C GLY A 204 6.93 -15.37 -13.58
N GLY A 205 5.84 -15.48 -14.34
CA GLY A 205 4.89 -14.39 -14.60
C GLY A 205 5.40 -13.03 -15.09
N GLY A 206 6.28 -12.97 -16.09
CA GLY A 206 6.79 -11.70 -16.62
C GLY A 206 6.69 -11.54 -18.14
N ARG A 207 5.61 -12.05 -18.77
CA ARG A 207 5.21 -11.74 -20.15
C ARG A 207 3.85 -12.37 -20.47
N GLY A 208 2.80 -11.79 -19.88
CA GLY A 208 1.43 -11.97 -20.34
C GLY A 208 1.05 -10.82 -21.26
N ALA A 209 1.57 -10.81 -22.48
CA ALA A 209 0.90 -10.07 -23.54
C ALA A 209 -0.48 -10.74 -23.71
N TYR A 210 -1.53 -10.11 -23.18
CA TYR A 210 -2.90 -10.47 -23.51
C TYR A 210 -3.13 -10.13 -24.99
N ALA A 211 -2.81 -11.09 -25.86
CA ALA A 211 -3.40 -11.11 -27.18
C ALA A 211 -4.91 -11.32 -27.00
N PRO A 212 -5.78 -10.45 -27.55
CA PRO A 212 -7.21 -10.73 -27.52
C PRO A 212 -7.43 -11.96 -28.40
N SER A 213 -7.73 -13.10 -27.77
CA SER A 213 -8.20 -14.28 -28.46
C SER A 213 -9.54 -13.92 -29.13
N GLY A 214 -9.48 -13.57 -30.41
CA GLY A 214 -10.64 -13.51 -31.28
C GLY A 214 -11.25 -14.91 -31.32
N ARG A 215 -12.33 -15.11 -30.56
CA ARG A 215 -13.23 -16.23 -30.84
C ARG A 215 -13.91 -15.91 -32.16
N GLY A 216 -13.47 -16.61 -33.20
CA GLY A 216 -14.20 -16.71 -34.45
C GLY A 216 -15.65 -17.04 -34.17
N LEU A 217 -16.52 -16.24 -34.80
CA LEU A 217 -17.92 -16.55 -34.98
C LEU A 217 -18.02 -17.86 -35.78
N GLU A 218 -18.29 -18.98 -35.11
CA GLU A 218 -18.84 -20.14 -35.80
C GLU A 218 -20.37 -20.02 -35.91
N PRO A 219 -20.96 -20.29 -37.08
CA PRO A 219 -22.37 -20.11 -37.34
C PRO A 219 -23.22 -21.14 -36.58
N ARG A 220 -24.31 -20.66 -35.99
CA ARG A 220 -25.34 -21.48 -35.32
C ARG A 220 -25.90 -22.54 -36.27
N ARG A 221 -25.90 -23.81 -35.85
CA ARG A 221 -26.70 -24.86 -36.47
C ARG A 221 -28.20 -24.61 -36.21
N PRO A 222 -29.08 -24.81 -37.20
CA PRO A 222 -30.52 -24.65 -37.00
C PRO A 222 -31.09 -25.79 -36.14
N GLY A 223 -31.91 -25.43 -35.16
CA GLY A 223 -32.56 -26.35 -34.24
C GLY A 223 -33.61 -27.23 -34.92
N LEU A 224 -33.62 -28.51 -34.53
CA LEU A 224 -34.71 -29.44 -34.79
C LEU A 224 -35.87 -29.15 -33.83
N SER A 225 -37.03 -28.80 -34.39
CA SER A 225 -38.32 -28.78 -33.69
C SER A 225 -38.76 -30.20 -33.33
N PRO A 226 -39.37 -30.43 -32.16
CA PRO A 226 -40.27 -31.56 -31.99
C PRO A 226 -41.73 -31.09 -32.12
N GLY A 227 -42.48 -31.80 -32.95
CA GLY A 227 -43.93 -31.95 -32.82
C GLY A 227 -44.28 -33.40 -33.13
N PRO A 228 -45.56 -33.80 -33.06
CA PRO A 228 -46.70 -33.16 -32.40
C PRO A 228 -46.90 -33.62 -30.94
#